data_AF-A0A5C9BT98-F1
#
_entry.id   AF-A0A5C9BT98-F1
#
_cell.length_a   1.000
_cell.length_b   1.000
_cell.length_c   1.000
_cell.angle_alpha   90.00
_cell.angle_beta   90.00
_cell.angle_gamma   90.00
#
_symmetry.space_group_name_H-M   'P 1'
#
loop_
_entity.id
_entity.type
_entity.pdbx_description
1 polymer ?
#
loop_
_entity_poly.entity_id
_entity_poly.type
_entity_poly.pdbx_seq_one_letter_code
_entity_poly.pdbx_strand_id
1 'polypeptide(L)'
;MIESELLIGMALLQWTPRQLSDYASALGYPVSLSAIEDGMGMPWSRFCLSADSLAATNVQEALASLGLGFAHEVFGVTRKFDVRLEPGESCVSGSQFIGALLQNFATYQVTATVQEPVDGGLGRRSIALVITTSFGTKLLYDEAAIKETDAEDILALLYATCLTRLAVVTECIENVHCLRPEDAIERVLAAPALPATGISRARTQQLLSGENS
;
A
#
# COMPACT_ATOMS: atom_id res chain seq x y z
N MET A 1 8.60 16.23 -27.73
CA MET A 1 8.45 14.77 -27.77
C MET A 1 8.64 14.29 -26.34
N ILE A 2 7.79 13.40 -25.82
CA ILE A 2 8.05 12.87 -24.47
C ILE A 2 9.13 11.82 -24.62
N GLU A 3 10.25 11.98 -23.91
CA GLU A 3 11.44 11.13 -24.04
C GLU A 3 11.68 10.24 -22.81
N SER A 4 10.84 10.33 -21.77
CA SER A 4 10.98 9.57 -20.54
C SER A 4 9.67 8.91 -20.12
N GLU A 5 9.72 7.60 -19.89
CA GLU A 5 8.64 6.79 -19.34
C GLU A 5 8.35 7.17 -17.88
N LEU A 6 9.39 7.57 -17.13
CA LEU A 6 9.24 8.05 -15.75
C LEU A 6 8.38 9.31 -15.71
N LEU A 7 8.59 10.25 -16.64
CA LEU A 7 7.75 11.45 -16.75
C LEU A 7 6.28 11.11 -17.02
N ILE A 8 6.02 10.11 -17.87
CA ILE A 8 4.65 9.61 -18.11
C ILE A 8 4.08 8.98 -16.84
N GLY A 9 4.85 8.14 -16.14
CA GLY A 9 4.45 7.53 -14.87
C GLY A 9 4.04 8.59 -13.84
N MET A 10 4.86 9.63 -13.68
CA MET A 10 4.58 10.75 -12.78
C MET A 10 3.32 11.53 -13.18
N ALA A 11 3.14 11.79 -14.48
CA ALA A 11 1.94 12.45 -14.99
C ALA A 11 0.67 11.61 -14.77
N LEU A 12 0.75 10.29 -14.95
CA LEU A 12 -0.35 9.37 -14.68
C LEU A 12 -0.74 9.40 -13.19
N LEU A 13 0.26 9.38 -12.30
CA LEU A 13 0.04 9.48 -10.85
C LEU A 13 -0.41 10.88 -10.41
N GLN A 14 -0.18 11.90 -11.23
CA GLN A 14 -0.25 13.32 -10.86
C GLN A 14 0.69 13.66 -9.70
N TRP A 15 1.87 13.03 -9.68
CA TRP A 15 2.85 13.19 -8.62
C TRP A 15 4.01 14.08 -9.04
N THR A 16 4.64 14.70 -8.07
CA THR A 16 5.92 15.41 -8.20
C THR A 16 7.09 14.44 -7.94
N PRO A 17 8.30 14.72 -8.45
CA PRO A 17 9.49 13.90 -8.16
C PRO A 17 9.74 13.71 -6.66
N ARG A 18 9.44 14.74 -5.87
CA ARG A 18 9.53 14.68 -4.41
C ARG A 18 8.58 13.63 -3.82
N GLN A 19 7.32 13.59 -4.26
CA GLN A 19 6.37 12.57 -3.79
C GLN A 19 6.84 11.15 -4.13
N LEU A 20 7.45 10.92 -5.29
CA LEU A 20 8.04 9.61 -5.60
C LEU A 20 9.23 9.29 -4.69
N SER A 21 10.11 10.26 -4.41
CA SER A 21 11.25 10.09 -3.50
C SER A 21 10.81 9.76 -2.07
N ASP A 22 9.83 10.51 -1.56
CA ASP A 22 9.27 10.32 -0.22
C ASP A 22 8.57 8.95 -0.12
N TYR A 23 7.78 8.59 -1.13
CA TYR A 23 7.10 7.30 -1.23
C TYR A 23 8.08 6.12 -1.30
N ALA A 24 9.08 6.20 -2.17
CA ALA A 24 10.09 5.15 -2.32
C ALA A 24 10.89 4.96 -1.02
N SER A 25 11.22 6.05 -0.34
CA SER A 25 11.85 6.01 0.98
C SER A 25 10.96 5.36 2.04
N ALA A 26 9.65 5.64 2.01
CA ALA A 26 8.66 5.02 2.90
C ALA A 26 8.52 3.51 2.68
N LEU A 27 8.73 3.03 1.45
CA LEU A 27 8.78 1.60 1.13
C LEU A 27 10.13 0.95 1.47
N GLY A 28 11.12 1.73 1.90
CA GLY A 28 12.48 1.24 2.14
C GLY A 28 13.35 1.11 0.88
N TYR A 29 12.95 1.74 -0.22
CA TYR A 29 13.71 1.85 -1.48
C TYR A 29 14.16 3.30 -1.69
N PRO A 30 15.05 3.85 -0.84
CA PRO A 30 15.39 5.27 -0.91
C PRO A 30 15.98 5.64 -2.27
N VAL A 31 15.43 6.68 -2.89
CA VAL A 31 15.95 7.26 -4.13
C VAL A 31 16.03 8.77 -3.96
N SER A 32 17.15 9.38 -4.38
CA SER A 32 17.32 10.82 -4.31
C SER A 32 16.44 11.55 -5.34
N LEU A 33 16.07 12.79 -5.00
CA LEU A 33 15.35 13.66 -5.94
C LEU A 33 16.12 13.83 -7.26
N SER A 34 17.45 13.98 -7.18
CA SER A 34 18.30 14.14 -8.36
C SER A 34 18.26 12.92 -9.28
N ALA A 35 18.26 11.70 -8.71
CA ALA A 35 18.19 10.48 -9.52
C ALA A 35 16.84 10.36 -10.24
N ILE A 36 15.74 10.78 -9.60
CA ILE A 36 14.42 10.84 -10.25
C ILE A 36 14.42 11.89 -11.36
N GLU A 37 14.94 13.09 -11.10
CA GLU A 37 15.02 14.17 -12.09
C GLU A 37 15.87 13.77 -13.30
N ASP A 38 17.00 13.11 -13.06
CA ASP A 38 17.85 12.52 -14.11
C ASP A 38 17.07 11.49 -14.93
N GLY A 39 16.35 10.56 -14.28
CA GLY A 39 15.51 9.57 -14.94
C GLY A 39 14.33 10.17 -15.73
N MET A 40 13.82 11.34 -15.32
CA MET A 40 12.80 12.08 -16.06
C MET A 40 13.37 12.80 -17.29
N GLY A 41 14.68 13.05 -17.32
CA GLY A 41 15.38 13.70 -18.43
C GLY A 41 15.77 12.76 -19.57
N MET A 42 15.57 11.45 -19.44
CA MET A 42 16.01 10.48 -20.44
C MET A 42 15.12 9.23 -20.51
N PRO A 43 15.22 8.42 -21.59
CA PRO A 43 14.53 7.13 -21.66
C PRO A 43 14.96 6.19 -20.54
N TRP A 44 14.04 5.38 -20.03
CA TRP A 44 14.28 4.45 -18.92
C TRP A 44 15.48 3.53 -19.18
N SER A 45 15.62 3.02 -20.41
CA SER A 45 16.75 2.19 -20.80
C SER A 45 18.10 2.89 -20.67
N ARG A 46 18.18 4.20 -20.96
CA ARG A 46 19.40 4.99 -20.76
C ARG A 46 19.65 5.25 -19.29
N PHE A 47 18.60 5.58 -18.53
CA PHE A 47 18.71 5.79 -17.10
C PHE A 47 19.28 4.55 -16.39
N CYS A 48 18.76 3.36 -16.68
CA CYS A 48 19.29 2.10 -16.12
C CYS A 48 20.77 1.85 -16.47
N LEU A 49 21.28 2.37 -17.59
CA LEU A 49 22.66 2.19 -18.02
C LEU A 49 23.62 3.23 -17.42
N SER A 50 23.13 4.45 -17.14
CA SER A 50 23.96 5.56 -16.67
C SER A 50 23.85 5.85 -15.18
N ALA A 51 22.74 5.47 -14.54
CA ALA A 51 22.51 5.68 -13.12
C ALA A 51 23.23 4.64 -12.26
N ASP A 52 23.35 4.92 -10.96
CA ASP A 52 23.67 3.90 -9.98
C ASP A 52 22.63 2.76 -10.06
N SER A 53 23.11 1.51 -10.12
CA SER A 53 22.25 0.33 -10.30
C SER A 53 21.25 0.18 -9.16
N LEU A 54 21.61 0.61 -7.95
CA LEU A 54 20.71 0.63 -6.81
C LEU A 54 19.60 1.67 -6.99
N ALA A 55 19.91 2.87 -7.47
CA ALA A 55 18.92 3.92 -7.70
C ALA A 55 17.89 3.51 -8.78
N ALA A 56 18.34 2.90 -9.87
CA ALA A 56 17.46 2.40 -10.92
C ALA A 56 16.54 1.28 -10.39
N THR A 57 17.08 0.35 -9.60
CA THR A 57 16.31 -0.72 -8.96
C THR A 57 15.27 -0.13 -8.00
N ASN A 58 15.65 0.81 -7.13
CA ASN A 58 14.75 1.41 -6.16
C ASN A 58 13.58 2.16 -6.82
N VAL A 59 13.84 2.90 -7.91
CA VAL A 59 12.77 3.54 -8.68
C VAL A 59 11.85 2.49 -9.31
N GLN A 60 12.41 1.41 -9.84
CA GLN A 60 11.63 0.33 -10.43
C GLN A 60 10.71 -0.34 -9.40
N GLU A 61 11.23 -0.67 -8.22
CA GLU A 61 10.45 -1.28 -7.13
C GLU A 61 9.36 -0.32 -6.62
N ALA A 62 9.71 0.96 -6.41
CA ALA A 62 8.73 1.97 -6.00
C ALA A 62 7.59 2.10 -7.01
N LEU A 63 7.88 2.11 -8.30
CA LEU A 63 6.83 2.20 -9.33
C LEU A 63 6.05 0.90 -9.47
N ALA A 64 6.71 -0.26 -9.39
CA ALA A 64 6.06 -1.56 -9.41
C ALA A 64 5.03 -1.69 -8.28
N SER A 65 5.36 -1.18 -7.10
CA SER A 65 4.45 -1.14 -5.95
C SER A 65 3.22 -0.24 -6.20
N LEU A 66 3.35 0.83 -7.00
CA LEU A 66 2.23 1.65 -7.49
C LEU A 66 1.48 1.00 -8.66
N GLY A 67 1.98 -0.14 -9.13
CA GLY A 67 1.45 -0.86 -10.26
C GLY A 67 1.81 -0.24 -11.60
N LEU A 68 2.97 0.41 -11.67
CA LEU A 68 3.56 0.92 -12.89
C LEU A 68 4.82 0.13 -13.21
N GLY A 69 4.99 -0.21 -14.48
CA GLY A 69 6.23 -0.83 -14.97
C GLY A 69 6.64 -0.25 -16.30
N PHE A 70 7.93 -0.33 -16.62
CA PHE A 70 8.48 0.12 -17.89
C PHE A 70 8.92 -1.09 -18.72
N ALA A 71 8.53 -1.13 -19.99
CA ALA A 71 8.97 -2.17 -20.90
C ALA A 71 10.31 -1.75 -21.52
N HIS A 72 11.32 -2.62 -21.48
CA HIS A 72 12.64 -2.31 -22.05
C HIS A 72 12.64 -2.19 -23.58
N GLU A 73 11.66 -2.79 -24.26
CA GLU A 73 11.60 -2.85 -25.73
C GLU A 73 10.56 -1.90 -26.35
N VAL A 74 9.72 -1.27 -25.54
CA VAL A 74 8.67 -0.38 -26.01
C VAL A 74 8.60 0.84 -25.09
N PHE A 75 8.69 2.03 -25.68
CA PHE A 75 8.44 3.28 -24.96
C PHE A 75 6.98 3.27 -24.46
N GLY A 76 6.79 3.14 -23.15
CA GLY A 76 5.46 3.08 -22.57
C GLY A 76 5.45 2.69 -21.10
N VAL A 77 4.33 2.99 -20.44
CA VAL A 77 4.07 2.63 -19.05
C VAL A 77 3.03 1.51 -19.03
N THR A 78 3.42 0.37 -18.48
CA THR A 78 2.54 -0.77 -18.22
C THR A 78 1.90 -0.66 -16.85
N ARG A 79 0.71 -1.24 -16.69
CA ARG A 79 -0.02 -1.24 -15.41
C ARG A 79 -0.12 -2.66 -14.86
N LYS A 80 0.22 -2.84 -13.58
CA LYS A 80 0.17 -4.10 -12.82
C LYS A 80 -0.47 -3.88 -11.46
N PHE A 81 -1.74 -4.19 -11.33
CA PHE A 81 -2.50 -3.88 -10.10
C PHE A 81 -2.50 -5.03 -9.08
N ASP A 82 -1.87 -6.15 -9.41
CA ASP A 82 -1.80 -7.41 -8.71
C ASP A 82 -0.59 -7.52 -7.75
N VAL A 83 -0.20 -6.42 -7.10
CA VAL A 83 0.99 -6.36 -6.23
C VAL A 83 0.56 -6.14 -4.78
N ARG A 84 1.04 -7.01 -3.87
CA ARG A 84 0.96 -6.80 -2.42
C ARG A 84 2.02 -5.77 -2.03
N LEU A 85 1.62 -4.72 -1.31
CA LEU A 85 2.61 -3.81 -0.75
C LEU A 85 3.25 -4.46 0.46
N GLU A 86 4.56 -4.57 0.46
CA GLU A 86 5.34 -5.08 1.58
C GLU A 86 6.28 -3.99 2.10
N PRO A 87 6.46 -3.88 3.41
CA PRO A 87 7.48 -3.00 3.97
C PRO A 87 8.87 -3.47 3.55
N GLY A 88 9.70 -2.55 3.03
CA GLY A 88 11.11 -2.85 2.78
C GLY A 88 11.91 -2.99 4.08
N GLU A 89 13.15 -3.48 3.95
CA GLU A 89 14.03 -3.89 5.06
C GLU A 89 14.30 -2.80 6.12
N SER A 90 14.04 -1.54 5.80
CA SER A 90 14.26 -0.38 6.69
C SER A 90 13.02 0.10 7.46
N CYS A 91 11.85 -0.51 7.23
CA CYS A 91 10.63 -0.17 7.97
C CYS A 91 10.65 -0.76 9.38
N VAL A 92 10.58 0.10 10.40
CA VAL A 92 10.70 -0.31 11.81
C VAL A 92 9.39 -0.88 12.39
N SER A 93 8.24 -0.53 11.81
CA SER A 93 6.90 -1.05 12.19
C SER A 93 5.88 -0.90 11.05
N GLY A 94 4.83 -1.73 11.06
CA GLY A 94 3.75 -1.67 10.07
C GLY A 94 2.94 -0.37 10.14
N SER A 95 2.75 0.20 11.34
CA SER A 95 2.04 1.47 11.52
C SER A 95 2.79 2.66 10.91
N GLN A 96 4.11 2.72 11.06
CA GLN A 96 4.94 3.75 10.41
C GLN A 96 4.89 3.64 8.88
N PHE A 97 4.99 2.41 8.35
CA PHE A 97 4.87 2.13 6.92
C PHE A 97 3.53 2.62 6.37
N ILE A 98 2.42 2.20 6.98
CA ILE A 98 1.06 2.60 6.56
C ILE A 98 0.89 4.12 6.68
N GLY A 99 1.37 4.74 7.75
CA GLY A 99 1.28 6.18 7.95
C GLY A 99 1.98 6.98 6.86
N ALA A 100 3.18 6.55 6.47
CA ALA A 100 3.93 7.16 5.39
C ALA A 100 3.27 6.94 4.02
N LEU A 101 2.75 5.73 3.75
CA LEU A 101 2.02 5.45 2.52
C LEU A 101 0.80 6.37 2.33
N LEU A 102 -0.01 6.54 3.37
CA LEU A 102 -1.25 7.30 3.31
C LEU A 102 -1.04 8.81 3.08
N GLN A 103 0.15 9.34 3.39
CA GLN A 103 0.53 10.73 3.11
C GLN A 103 0.79 10.97 1.61
N ASN A 104 1.14 9.93 0.86
CA ASN A 104 1.50 10.04 -0.55
C ASN A 104 0.30 9.94 -1.49
N PHE A 105 -0.84 9.40 -1.04
CA PHE A 105 -2.05 9.30 -1.86
C PHE A 105 -2.96 10.54 -1.70
N ALA A 106 -3.17 11.28 -2.79
CA ALA A 106 -4.03 12.47 -2.79
C ALA A 106 -5.53 12.14 -2.63
N THR A 107 -6.01 11.10 -3.33
CA THR A 107 -7.40 10.65 -3.28
C THR A 107 -7.43 9.14 -3.11
N TYR A 108 -8.02 8.68 -2.01
CA TYR A 108 -8.12 7.25 -1.69
C TYR A 108 -9.29 6.96 -0.75
N GLN A 109 -9.69 5.69 -0.71
CA GLN A 109 -10.50 5.08 0.31
C GLN A 109 -9.74 3.88 0.89
N VAL A 110 -9.79 3.70 2.20
CA VAL A 110 -9.21 2.53 2.88
C VAL A 110 -10.35 1.68 3.40
N THR A 111 -10.32 0.38 3.14
CA THR A 111 -11.18 -0.62 3.78
C THR A 111 -10.33 -1.45 4.72
N ALA A 112 -10.64 -1.39 6.02
CA ALA A 112 -9.98 -2.16 7.06
C ALA A 112 -10.87 -3.33 7.50
N THR A 113 -10.29 -4.53 7.55
CA THR A 113 -11.01 -5.75 7.95
C THR A 113 -10.27 -6.45 9.06
N VAL A 114 -10.98 -6.84 10.12
CA VAL A 114 -10.45 -7.74 11.14
C VAL A 114 -10.67 -9.18 10.69
N GLN A 115 -9.65 -10.01 10.82
CA GLN A 115 -9.63 -11.35 10.26
C GLN A 115 -9.45 -12.43 11.32
N GLU A 116 -9.97 -13.62 11.03
CA GLU A 116 -9.71 -14.81 11.82
C GLU A 116 -8.21 -15.17 11.84
N PRO A 117 -7.73 -15.82 12.92
CA PRO A 117 -6.36 -16.33 12.97
C PRO A 117 -6.15 -17.43 11.92
N VAL A 118 -4.94 -17.51 11.36
CA VAL A 118 -4.58 -18.49 10.32
C VAL A 118 -4.84 -19.94 10.75
N ASP A 119 -4.60 -20.27 12.03
CA ASP A 119 -4.72 -21.65 12.54
C ASP A 119 -6.10 -21.99 13.15
N GLY A 120 -7.13 -21.16 12.93
CA GLY A 120 -8.50 -21.44 13.43
C GLY A 120 -8.65 -21.56 14.95
N GLY A 121 -7.62 -21.17 15.71
CA GLY A 121 -7.56 -21.26 17.18
C GLY A 121 -7.95 -19.96 17.91
N LEU A 122 -7.70 -19.92 19.23
CA LEU A 122 -7.74 -18.73 20.10
C LEU A 122 -6.63 -17.70 19.77
N GLY A 123 -6.12 -17.72 18.53
CA GLY A 123 -5.07 -16.83 18.07
C GLY A 123 -5.56 -15.38 17.99
N ARG A 124 -4.62 -14.45 17.92
CA ARG A 124 -4.95 -13.03 17.77
C ARG A 124 -5.46 -12.78 16.36
N ARG A 125 -6.53 -12.00 16.27
CA ARG A 125 -7.09 -11.56 15.00
C ARG A 125 -6.12 -10.60 14.33
N SER A 126 -6.00 -10.71 13.00
CA SER A 126 -5.14 -9.83 12.20
C SER A 126 -5.99 -8.76 11.50
N ILE A 127 -5.31 -7.86 10.78
CA ILE A 127 -5.96 -6.86 9.94
C ILE A 127 -5.49 -7.04 8.51
N ALA A 128 -6.43 -6.98 7.57
CA ALA A 128 -6.14 -6.69 6.17
C ALA A 128 -6.61 -5.27 5.83
N LEU A 129 -5.80 -4.58 5.03
CA LEU A 129 -6.07 -3.23 4.54
C LEU A 129 -6.10 -3.24 3.02
N VAL A 130 -7.20 -2.79 2.46
CA VAL A 130 -7.33 -2.54 1.02
C VAL A 130 -7.41 -1.04 0.80
N ILE A 131 -6.60 -0.52 -0.12
CA ILE A 131 -6.70 0.86 -0.59
C ILE A 131 -7.32 0.88 -1.98
N THR A 132 -8.31 1.74 -2.17
CA THR A 132 -8.84 2.08 -3.49
C THR A 132 -8.42 3.49 -3.82
N THR A 133 -7.71 3.65 -4.92
CA THR A 133 -7.26 4.94 -5.46
C THR A 133 -7.92 5.20 -6.81
N SER A 134 -7.70 6.37 -7.40
CA SER A 134 -8.11 6.66 -8.78
C SER A 134 -7.46 5.74 -9.82
N PHE A 135 -6.40 5.00 -9.44
CA PHE A 135 -5.63 4.16 -10.34
C PHE A 135 -6.01 2.69 -10.24
N GLY A 136 -6.65 2.28 -9.15
CA GLY A 136 -7.02 0.90 -8.90
C GLY A 136 -7.06 0.59 -7.40
N THR A 137 -7.41 -0.65 -7.12
CA THR A 137 -7.48 -1.20 -5.77
C THR A 137 -6.26 -2.07 -5.50
N LYS A 138 -5.68 -1.95 -4.30
CA LYS A 138 -4.50 -2.70 -3.87
C LYS A 138 -4.66 -3.21 -2.44
N LEU A 139 -4.03 -4.34 -2.17
CA LEU A 139 -3.88 -4.88 -0.82
C LEU A 139 -2.63 -4.22 -0.19
N LEU A 140 -2.85 -3.29 0.74
CA LEU A 140 -1.80 -2.55 1.42
C LEU A 140 -1.06 -3.40 2.45
N TYR A 141 -1.81 -4.30 3.09
CA TYR A 141 -1.32 -5.03 4.23
C TYR A 141 -2.23 -6.23 4.44
N ASP A 142 -1.62 -7.42 4.47
CA ASP A 142 -2.14 -8.56 5.20
C ASP A 142 -0.92 -9.26 5.81
N GLU A 143 -0.90 -9.42 7.12
CA GLU A 143 0.16 -10.17 7.79
C GLU A 143 -0.50 -11.23 8.66
N ALA A 144 -0.04 -12.47 8.52
CA ALA A 144 -0.53 -13.61 9.27
C ALA A 144 -0.30 -13.49 10.79
N ALA A 145 0.73 -12.77 11.21
CA ALA A 145 1.13 -12.66 12.62
C ALA A 145 1.68 -11.26 12.93
N ILE A 146 0.77 -10.29 12.99
CA ILE A 146 1.07 -8.93 13.45
C ILE A 146 1.52 -9.00 14.91
N LYS A 147 2.63 -8.31 15.28
CA LYS A 147 2.98 -8.14 16.69
C LYS A 147 1.86 -7.36 17.39
N GLU A 148 1.50 -7.74 18.61
CA GLU A 148 0.29 -7.26 19.33
C GLU A 148 0.03 -5.74 19.27
N THR A 149 1.10 -4.94 19.30
CA THR A 149 1.03 -3.48 19.26
C THR A 149 0.66 -2.94 17.88
N ASP A 150 1.04 -3.61 16.79
CA ASP A 150 0.97 -3.03 15.46
C ASP A 150 -0.47 -2.96 14.94
N ALA A 151 -1.35 -3.93 15.21
CA ALA A 151 -2.72 -3.91 14.70
C ALA A 151 -3.57 -2.79 15.34
N GLU A 152 -3.42 -2.58 16.64
CA GLU A 152 -4.08 -1.49 17.36
C GLU A 152 -3.51 -0.12 16.96
N ASP A 153 -2.19 -0.02 16.81
CA ASP A 153 -1.51 1.20 16.37
C ASP A 153 -1.92 1.57 14.94
N ILE A 154 -2.03 0.59 14.04
CA ILE A 154 -2.52 0.77 12.67
C ILE A 154 -3.95 1.31 12.68
N LEU A 155 -4.87 0.71 13.44
CA LEU A 155 -6.24 1.24 13.52
C LEU A 155 -6.26 2.64 14.11
N ALA A 156 -5.55 2.87 15.22
CA ALA A 156 -5.49 4.19 15.85
C ALA A 156 -5.02 5.27 14.86
N LEU A 157 -3.98 4.96 14.09
CA LEU A 157 -3.48 5.79 13.01
C LEU A 157 -4.54 6.02 11.94
N LEU A 158 -5.22 4.98 11.44
CA LEU A 158 -6.26 5.09 10.42
C LEU A 158 -7.45 5.94 10.89
N TYR A 159 -7.90 5.76 12.14
CA TYR A 159 -8.94 6.62 12.72
C TYR A 159 -8.48 8.08 12.85
N ALA A 160 -7.21 8.32 13.16
CA ALA A 160 -6.67 9.68 13.28
C ALA A 160 -6.48 10.38 11.92
N THR A 161 -6.06 9.63 10.89
CA THR A 161 -5.60 10.20 9.60
C THR A 161 -6.59 10.03 8.45
N CYS A 162 -7.45 9.01 8.53
CA CYS A 162 -8.34 8.58 7.46
C CYS A 162 -9.81 8.52 7.88
N LEU A 163 -10.22 9.11 9.01
CA LEU A 163 -11.57 8.98 9.57
C LEU A 163 -12.72 9.06 8.54
N THR A 164 -12.65 10.02 7.62
CA THR A 164 -13.69 10.24 6.59
C THR A 164 -13.53 9.38 5.33
N ARG A 165 -12.38 8.75 5.16
CA ARG A 165 -11.99 7.91 4.01
C ARG A 165 -11.84 6.42 4.38
N LEU A 166 -12.10 6.08 5.64
CA LEU A 166 -11.97 4.74 6.19
C LEU A 166 -13.35 4.07 6.22
N ALA A 167 -13.46 2.93 5.56
CA ALA A 167 -14.51 1.96 5.75
C ALA A 167 -13.97 0.84 6.66
N VAL A 168 -14.79 0.39 7.61
CA VAL A 168 -14.44 -0.67 8.55
C VAL A 168 -15.47 -1.78 8.38
N VAL A 169 -14.99 -2.99 8.13
CA VAL A 169 -15.86 -4.17 8.07
C VAL A 169 -16.45 -4.43 9.45
N THR A 170 -17.76 -4.69 9.49
CA THR A 170 -18.53 -4.71 10.74
C THR A 170 -18.42 -6.04 11.49
N GLU A 171 -17.86 -7.06 10.86
CA GLU A 171 -17.74 -8.43 11.37
C GLU A 171 -16.34 -8.98 11.11
N CYS A 172 -15.96 -10.02 11.85
CA CYS A 172 -14.71 -10.74 11.59
C CYS A 172 -14.86 -11.58 10.33
N ILE A 173 -13.88 -11.53 9.43
CA ILE A 173 -13.89 -12.32 8.18
C ILE A 173 -12.82 -13.41 8.19
N GLU A 174 -12.94 -14.41 7.31
CA GLU A 174 -11.91 -15.42 7.10
C GLU A 174 -10.55 -14.79 6.73
N ASN A 175 -9.47 -15.44 7.17
CA ASN A 175 -8.12 -15.00 6.87
C ASN A 175 -7.82 -15.03 5.36
N VAL A 176 -7.24 -13.95 4.82
CA VAL A 176 -6.94 -13.84 3.38
C VAL A 176 -5.45 -13.97 3.04
N HIS A 177 -4.57 -14.19 4.02
CA HIS A 177 -3.12 -14.13 3.83
C HIS A 177 -2.60 -15.13 2.77
N CYS A 178 -3.21 -16.32 2.72
CA CYS A 178 -2.87 -17.38 1.79
C CYS A 178 -3.51 -17.23 0.40
N LEU A 179 -4.35 -16.21 0.19
CA LEU A 179 -5.00 -15.97 -1.09
C LEU A 179 -4.09 -15.17 -2.02
N ARG A 180 -4.37 -15.27 -3.33
CA ARG A 180 -3.75 -14.39 -4.31
C ARG A 180 -4.27 -12.95 -4.06
N PRO A 181 -3.47 -11.91 -4.36
CA PRO A 181 -3.87 -10.53 -4.07
C PRO A 181 -5.24 -10.13 -4.62
N GLU A 182 -5.58 -10.56 -5.83
CA GLU A 182 -6.89 -10.33 -6.46
C GLU A 182 -8.05 -10.94 -5.67
N ASP A 183 -7.90 -12.20 -5.26
CA ASP A 183 -8.91 -12.95 -4.50
C ASP A 183 -9.07 -12.35 -3.08
N ALA A 184 -7.96 -11.92 -2.46
CA ALA A 184 -7.97 -11.24 -1.17
C ALA A 184 -8.68 -9.88 -1.22
N ILE A 185 -8.40 -9.07 -2.25
CA ILE A 185 -9.07 -7.78 -2.49
C ILE A 185 -10.57 -7.97 -2.67
N GLU A 186 -10.98 -8.93 -3.52
CA GLU A 186 -12.39 -9.23 -3.75
C GLU A 186 -13.08 -9.62 -2.45
N ARG A 187 -12.46 -10.49 -1.64
CA ARG A 187 -13.01 -10.93 -0.35
C ARG A 187 -13.21 -9.77 0.62
N VAL A 188 -12.21 -8.90 0.75
CA VAL A 188 -12.27 -7.72 1.65
C VAL A 188 -13.38 -6.77 1.21
N LEU A 189 -13.49 -6.49 -0.09
CA LEU A 189 -14.48 -5.54 -0.60
C LEU A 189 -15.91 -6.09 -0.63
N ALA A 190 -16.08 -7.41 -0.66
CA ALA A 190 -17.40 -8.05 -0.58
C ALA A 190 -18.00 -8.04 0.83
N ALA A 191 -17.17 -7.87 1.86
CA ALA A 191 -17.62 -7.89 3.24
C ALA A 191 -18.41 -6.62 3.61
N PRO A 192 -19.51 -6.72 4.41
CA PRO A 192 -20.26 -5.56 4.86
C PRO A 192 -19.40 -4.58 5.65
N ALA A 193 -19.28 -3.35 5.15
CA ALA A 193 -18.51 -2.29 5.78
C ALA A 193 -19.34 -1.03 6.02
N LEU A 194 -18.98 -0.31 7.08
CA LEU A 194 -19.54 1.01 7.40
C LEU A 194 -18.44 2.07 7.39
N PRO A 195 -18.77 3.34 7.12
CA PRO A 195 -17.84 4.44 7.36
C PRO A 195 -17.35 4.40 8.81
N ALA A 196 -16.08 4.71 9.04
CA ALA A 196 -15.48 4.68 10.38
C ALA A 196 -16.18 5.62 11.37
N THR A 197 -16.83 6.68 10.89
CA THR A 197 -17.66 7.57 11.71
C THR A 197 -18.93 6.90 12.24
N GLY A 198 -19.38 5.82 11.60
CA GLY A 198 -20.56 5.03 11.99
C GLY A 198 -20.26 3.81 12.86
N ILE A 199 -18.98 3.50 13.12
CA ILE A 199 -18.58 2.40 14.00
C ILE A 199 -17.76 2.96 15.16
N SER A 200 -18.06 2.55 16.40
CA SER A 200 -17.26 3.01 17.53
C SER A 200 -15.89 2.34 17.53
N ARG A 201 -14.83 3.08 17.90
CA ARG A 201 -13.48 2.52 18.09
C ARG A 201 -13.50 1.33 19.05
N ALA A 202 -14.32 1.39 20.10
CA ALA A 202 -14.51 0.29 21.05
C ALA A 202 -15.03 -0.98 20.37
N ARG A 203 -15.97 -0.86 19.42
CA ARG A 203 -16.45 -2.02 18.66
C ARG A 203 -15.34 -2.63 17.80
N THR A 204 -14.51 -1.82 17.14
CA THR A 204 -13.39 -2.36 16.36
C THR A 204 -12.33 -3.01 17.25
N GLN A 205 -12.10 -2.49 18.46
CA GLN A 205 -11.20 -3.12 19.44
C GLN A 205 -11.75 -4.45 19.98
N GLN A 206 -13.05 -4.55 20.23
CA GLN A 206 -13.72 -5.82 20.57
C GLN A 206 -13.57 -6.84 19.43
N LEU A 207 -13.72 -6.38 18.19
CA LEU A 207 -13.49 -7.23 17.03
C LEU A 207 -12.03 -7.70 16.98
N LEU A 208 -11.02 -6.89 17.33
CA LEU A 208 -9.63 -7.36 17.38
C LEU A 208 -9.34 -8.31 18.54
N SER A 209 -9.92 -8.06 19.72
CA SER A 209 -9.61 -8.83 20.94
C SER A 209 -10.17 -10.25 20.92
N GLY A 210 -11.09 -10.56 20.01
CA GLY A 210 -11.73 -11.88 19.99
C GLY A 210 -12.84 -12.04 21.02
N GLU A 211 -13.13 -10.99 21.80
CA GLU A 211 -14.22 -10.99 22.78
C GLU A 211 -15.55 -10.93 22.03
N ASN A 212 -16.17 -12.10 21.86
CA ASN A 212 -17.53 -12.17 21.32
C ASN A 212 -18.50 -11.55 22.34
N SER A 213 -19.13 -10.45 21.94
CA SER A 213 -20.39 -9.98 22.51
C SER A 213 -21.54 -10.88 22.09
#